data_AF-A0A831NZF2-F1
#
_entry.id   AF-A0A831NZF2-F1
#
_cell.length_a   1.000
_cell.length_b   1.000
_cell.length_c   1.000
_cell.angle_alpha   90.00
_cell.angle_beta   90.00
_cell.angle_gamma   90.00
#
_symmetry.space_group_name_H-M   'P 1'
#
loop_
_entity.id
_entity.type
_entity.pdbx_description
1 polymer ?
#
loop_
_entity_poly.entity_id
_entity_poly.type
_entity_poly.pdbx_seq_one_letter_code
_entity_poly.pdbx_strand_id
1 'polypeptide(L)' 'MKYSRQIKPISYLKAHAADVVRDLSERREPMVITQNGEARLVVQDVESYEQTQETLALLKILALGNQQIEA' A
#
# COMPACT_ATOMS: atom_id res chain seq x y z
N MET A 1 7.85 5.27 -3.89
CA MET A 1 8.08 4.04 -3.11
C MET A 1 8.73 2.98 -4.00
N LYS A 2 9.83 2.35 -3.58
CA LYS A 2 10.45 1.25 -4.32
C LYS A 2 9.87 -0.08 -3.81
N TYR A 3 8.75 -0.50 -4.38
CA TYR A 3 8.12 -1.80 -4.11
C TYR A 3 9.03 -3.00 -4.42
N SER A 4 10.12 -2.78 -5.18
CA SER A 4 11.10 -3.80 -5.54
C SER A 4 11.82 -4.46 -4.37
N ARG A 5 11.79 -3.86 -3.16
CA ARG A 5 12.49 -4.38 -1.97
C ARG A 5 11.68 -5.39 -1.15
N GLN A 6 10.35 -5.41 -1.31
CA GLN A 6 9.47 -6.28 -0.52
C GLN A 6 8.56 -7.12 -1.43
N ILE A 7 9.14 -7.87 -2.37
CA ILE A 7 8.39 -8.79 -3.23
C ILE A 7 8.49 -10.20 -2.64
N LYS A 8 7.35 -10.85 -2.37
CA LYS A 8 7.27 -12.23 -1.88
C LYS A 8 6.22 -13.03 -2.65
N PRO A 9 6.42 -14.34 -2.89
CA PRO A 9 5.39 -15.16 -3.51
C PRO A 9 4.22 -15.40 -2.55
N ILE A 10 3.04 -15.71 -3.09
CA ILE A 10 1.83 -16.00 -2.31
C ILE A 10 2.02 -17.18 -1.33
N SER A 11 2.92 -18.11 -1.64
CA SER A 11 3.29 -19.20 -0.73
C SER A 11 3.95 -18.70 0.56
N TYR A 12 4.73 -17.62 0.49
CA TYR A 12 5.37 -17.03 1.68
C TYR A 12 4.33 -16.44 2.63
N LEU A 13 3.36 -15.70 2.09
CA LEU A 13 2.27 -15.13 2.89
C LEU A 13 1.47 -16.23 3.59
N LYS A 14 1.17 -17.33 2.89
CA LYS A 14 0.45 -18.47 3.46
C LYS A 14 1.21 -19.15 4.61
N ALA A 15 2.54 -19.25 4.50
CA ALA A 15 3.38 -19.91 5.49
C ALA A 15 3.73 -19.01 6.70
N HIS A 16 3.75 -17.67 6.51
CA HIS A 16 4.28 -16.71 7.49
C HIS A 16 3.32 -15.56 7.79
N ALA A 17 2.01 -15.80 7.75
CA ALA A 17 1.00 -14.73 7.87
C ALA A 17 1.16 -13.89 9.14
N ALA A 18 1.38 -14.53 10.30
CA ALA A 18 1.55 -13.81 11.57
C ALA A 18 2.80 -12.92 11.60
N ASP A 19 3.92 -13.41 11.05
CA ASP A 19 5.16 -12.63 10.95
C ASP A 19 5.01 -11.48 9.97
N VAL A 20 4.34 -11.71 8.83
CA VAL A 20 4.03 -10.65 7.86
C VAL A 20 3.18 -9.56 8.50
N VAL A 21 2.15 -9.91 9.27
CA VAL A 21 1.32 -8.92 9.98
C VAL A 21 2.18 -8.09 10.93
N ARG A 22 3.01 -8.73 11.76
CA ARG A 22 3.90 -8.02 12.69
C ARG A 22 4.87 -7.09 11.96
N ASP A 23 5.55 -7.58 10.94
CA ASP A 23 6.53 -6.81 10.16
C ASP A 23 5.89 -5.58 9.49
N LEU A 24 4.70 -5.75 8.90
CA LEU A 24 3.98 -4.65 8.23
C LEU A 24 3.50 -3.60 9.23
N SER A 25 2.98 -4.02 10.39
CA SER A 25 2.54 -3.10 11.44
C SER A 25 3.69 -2.30 12.07
N GLU A 26 4.87 -2.92 12.24
CA GLU A 26 6.04 -2.25 12.82
C GLU A 26 6.74 -1.33 11.83
N ARG A 27 6.93 -1.78 10.58
CA ARG A 27 7.71 -1.03 9.58
C ARG A 27 6.87 -0.04 8.80
N ARG A 28 5.56 -0.23 8.71
CA ARG A 28 4.63 0.57 7.89
C ARG A 28 5.07 0.66 6.42
N GLU A 29 5.68 -0.41 5.92
CA GLU A 29 6.12 -0.53 4.54
C GLU A 29 5.29 -1.62 3.83
N PRO A 30 4.61 -1.32 2.70
CA PRO A 30 3.80 -2.31 2.00
C PRO A 30 4.65 -3.40 1.31
N MET A 31 4.11 -4.61 1.27
CA MET A 31 4.69 -5.78 0.60
C MET A 31 3.92 -6.12 -0.68
N VAL A 32 4.63 -6.42 -1.77
CA VAL A 32 4.04 -6.92 -3.02
C VAL A 32 4.03 -8.44 -3.00
N ILE A 33 2.88 -9.02 -3.31
CA ILE A 33 2.70 -10.47 -3.40
C ILE A 33 2.60 -10.90 -4.86
N THR A 34 3.41 -11.90 -5.22
CA THR A 34 3.39 -12.51 -6.55
C THR A 34 2.68 -13.86 -6.58
N GLN A 35 2.04 -14.16 -7.71
CA GLN A 35 1.51 -15.48 -8.01
C GLN A 35 2.00 -15.88 -9.40
N ASN A 36 2.61 -17.06 -9.52
CA ASN A 36 3.25 -17.53 -10.75
C ASN A 36 4.27 -16.53 -11.34
N GLY A 37 4.99 -15.81 -10.47
CA GLY A 37 6.01 -14.82 -10.88
C GLY A 37 5.45 -13.42 -11.19
N GLU A 38 4.13 -13.25 -11.23
CA GLU A 38 3.51 -11.95 -11.53
C GLU A 38 3.04 -11.25 -10.26
N ALA A 39 3.29 -9.95 -10.15
CA ALA A 39 2.73 -9.14 -9.06
C ALA A 39 1.21 -9.05 -9.18
N ARG A 40 0.49 -9.46 -8.12
CA ARG A 40 -0.97 -9.53 -8.12
C ARG A 40 -1.63 -8.77 -6.98
N LEU A 41 -0.98 -8.68 -5.82
CA LEU A 41 -1.53 -8.05 -4.62
C LEU A 41 -0.49 -7.16 -3.93
N VAL A 42 -0.97 -6.22 -3.13
CA VAL A 42 -0.19 -5.47 -2.16
C VAL A 42 -0.81 -5.71 -0.79
N VAL A 43 0.02 -6.05 0.20
CA VAL A 43 -0.38 -6.19 1.60
C VAL A 43 0.25 -5.04 2.37
N GLN A 44 -0.54 -4.36 3.19
CA GLN A 44 -0.12 -3.24 4.02
C GLN A 44 -0.95 -3.22 5.30
N ASP A 45 -0.46 -2.54 6.34
CA ASP A 45 -1.24 -2.32 7.54
C ASP A 45 -2.39 -1.32 7.29
N VAL A 46 -3.44 -1.40 8.10
CA VAL A 46 -4.67 -0.62 7.91
C VAL A 46 -4.46 0.88 8.14
N GLU A 47 -3.62 1.26 9.10
CA GLU A 47 -3.36 2.67 9.44
C GLU A 47 -2.67 3.39 8.27
N SER A 48 -1.66 2.76 7.67
CA SER A 48 -0.98 3.28 6.47
C SER A 48 -1.91 3.38 5.26
N TYR A 49 -2.82 2.40 5.09
CA TYR A 49 -3.81 2.43 4.03
C TYR A 49 -4.78 3.60 4.19
N GLU A 50 -5.34 3.77 5.38
CA GLU A 50 -6.27 4.86 5.72
C GLU A 50 -5.62 6.22 5.53
N GLN A 51 -4.40 6.41 6.06
CA GLN A 51 -3.64 7.65 5.89
C GLN A 51 -3.41 7.98 4.40
N THR A 52 -3.15 6.97 3.57
CA THR A 52 -3.02 7.16 2.12
C THR A 52 -4.34 7.57 1.49
N GLN A 53 -5.46 6.96 1.88
CA GLN A 53 -6.79 7.33 1.37
C GLN A 53 -7.17 8.78 1.75
N GLU A 54 -6.93 9.17 2.99
CA GLU A 54 -7.16 10.55 3.47
C GLU A 54 -6.31 11.57 2.70
N THR A 55 -5.04 11.24 2.48
CA THR A 55 -4.13 12.10 1.70
C THR A 55 -4.64 12.28 0.27
N LEU A 56 -5.07 11.19 -0.39
CA LEU A 56 -5.63 11.26 -1.74
C LEU A 56 -6.93 12.07 -1.78
N ALA A 57 -7.79 11.94 -0.77
CA ALA A 57 -9.01 12.72 -0.66
C ALA A 57 -8.71 14.23 -0.53
N LEU A 58 -7.75 14.60 0.31
CA LEU A 58 -7.32 15.99 0.47
C LEU A 58 -6.74 16.56 -0.84
N LEU A 59 -5.85 15.81 -1.50
CA LEU A 59 -5.29 16.21 -2.79
C LEU A 59 -6.38 16.40 -3.86
N LYS A 60 -7.41 15.56 -3.84
CA LYS A 60 -8.56 15.71 -4.75
C LYS A 60 -9.34 16.99 -4.48
N ILE A 61 -9.58 17.33 -3.20
CA ILE A 61 -10.24 18.58 -2.81
C ILE A 61 -9.43 19.79 -3.29
N LEU A 62 -8.11 19.79 -3.06
CA LEU A 62 -7.23 20.88 -3.49
C LEU A 62 -7.24 21.05 -5.01
N ALA A 63 -7.18 19.95 -5.77
CA ALA A 63 -7.24 20.00 -7.23
C ALA A 63 -8.56 20.60 -7.75
N LEU A 64 -9.70 20.23 -7.13
CA LEU A 64 -11.00 20.81 -7.47
C LEU A 64 -11.08 22.30 -7.12
N GLY A 65 -10.54 22.70 -5.98
CA GLY A 65 -10.47 24.11 -5.58
C GLY A 65 -9.64 24.96 -6.55
N ASN A 66 -8.49 24.45 -7.01
CA ASN A 66 -7.66 25.14 -8.00
C ASN A 66 -8.39 25.32 -9.33
N GLN A 67 -9.10 24.29 -9.81
CA GLN A 67 -9.91 24.37 -11.04
C GLN A 67 -11.02 25.42 -10.95
N GLN A 68 -11.61 25.63 -9.77
CA GLN A 68 -12.64 26.65 -9.56
C GLN A 68 -12.10 28.07 -9.58
N ILE A 69 -10.83 28.29 -9.21
CA ILE A 69 -10.19 29.61 -9.21
C ILE A 69 -9.71 29.99 -10.62
N GLU A 70 -9.31 29.01 -11.43
CA GLU A 70 -8.80 29.22 -12.79
C GLU A 70 -9.91 29.43 -13.86
N ALA A 71 -11.17 29.12 -13.55
CA ALA A 71 -12.32 29.23 -14.45
C ALA A 71 -12.97 30.62 -14.42
#